data_AF-A0A4V1T2Z7-F1
#
_entry.id   AF-A0A4V1T2Z7-F1
#
_cell.length_a   1.000
_cell.length_b   1.000
_cell.length_c   1.000
_cell.angle_alpha   90.00
_cell.angle_beta   90.00
_cell.angle_gamma   90.00
#
_symmetry.space_group_name_H-M   'P 1'
#
loop_
_entity.id
_entity.type
_entity.pdbx_description
1 polymer ?
#
loop_
_entity_poly.entity_id
_entity_poly.type
_entity_poly.pdbx_seq_one_letter_code
_entity_poly.pdbx_strand_id
1 'polypeptide(L)' 'MKKFGLIGFPLTHSFSKKYFTEKFEKEGIEDTSYDLFEL' A
#
# COMPACT_ATOMS: atom_id res chain seq x y z
N MET A 1 5.63 -3.66 -13.11
CA MET A 1 5.27 -2.93 -11.88
C MET A 1 3.77 -2.92 -11.67
N LYS A 2 3.27 -3.67 -10.68
CA LYS A 2 1.86 -3.60 -10.25
C LYS A 2 1.73 -2.59 -9.13
N LYS A 3 0.85 -1.60 -9.29
CA LYS A 3 0.58 -0.59 -8.27
C LYS A 3 -0.77 -0.86 -7.61
N PHE A 4 -0.74 -0.91 -6.29
CA PHE A 4 -1.92 -0.98 -5.44
C PHE A 4 -2.04 0.31 -4.65
N GLY A 5 -3.23 0.59 -4.13
CA GLY A 5 -3.38 1.71 -3.21
C GLY A 5 -4.78 1.87 -2.66
N LEU A 6 -4.88 2.77 -1.69
CA LEU A 6 -6.13 3.15 -1.04
C LEU A 6 -6.50 4.56 -1.48
N ILE A 7 -7.74 4.74 -1.95
CA ILE A 7 -8.29 6.03 -2.37
C ILE A 7 -9.32 6.47 -1.32
N GLY A 8 -9.21 7.69 -0.80
CA GLY A 8 -10.16 8.23 0.18
C GLY A 8 -9.64 9.45 0.93
N PHE A 9 -10.40 9.98 1.90
CA PHE A 9 -9.98 11.09 2.75
C PHE A 9 -10.70 11.03 4.12
N PRO A 10 -10.01 11.24 5.25
CA PRO A 10 -8.56 11.38 5.41
C PRO A 10 -7.86 10.01 5.48
N LEU A 11 -6.64 9.90 4.93
CA LEU A 11 -5.84 8.67 4.97
C LEU A 11 -4.67 8.75 5.96
N THR A 12 -4.57 9.83 6.72
CA THR A 12 -3.49 10.11 7.68
C THR A 12 -3.29 9.02 8.74
N HIS A 13 -4.36 8.32 9.13
CA HIS A 13 -4.32 7.21 10.09
C HIS A 13 -4.33 5.82 9.44
N SER A 14 -4.18 5.73 8.11
CA SER A 14 -4.19 4.45 7.42
C SER A 14 -2.91 3.66 7.69
N PHE A 15 -3.07 2.44 8.21
CA PHE A 15 -1.98 1.46 8.37
C PHE A 15 -1.79 0.57 7.13
N SER A 16 -2.66 0.71 6.13
CA SER A 16 -2.70 -0.19 4.96
C SER A 16 -1.39 -0.17 4.18
N LYS A 17 -0.79 1.01 3.97
CA LYS A 17 0.49 1.11 3.24
C LYS A 17 1.58 0.26 3.87
N LYS A 18 1.82 0.43 5.17
CA LYS A 18 2.83 -0.34 5.91
C LYS A 18 2.51 -1.85 5.90
N TYR A 19 1.25 -2.20 6.17
CA TYR A 19 0.82 -3.60 6.19
C TYR A 19 1.09 -4.31 4.86
N PHE A 20 0.70 -3.70 3.74
CA PHE A 20 0.88 -4.32 2.42
C PHE A 20 2.34 -4.34 1.96
N THR A 21 3.12 -3.29 2.25
CA THR A 21 4.57 -3.33 2.02
C THR A 21 5.23 -4.50 2.75
N GLU A 22 4.99 -4.65 4.05
CA GLU A 22 5.56 -5.77 4.83
C GLU A 22 5.05 -7.13 4.34
N LYS A 23 3.79 -7.21 3.91
CA LYS A 23 3.22 -8.44 3.37
C LYS A 23 3.92 -8.83 2.07
N PHE A 24 4.12 -7.89 1.15
CA PHE A 24 4.80 -8.16 -0.12
C PHE A 24 6.24 -8.61 0.10
N GLU A 25 6.95 -7.99 1.03
CA GLU A 25 8.30 -8.41 1.43
C GLU A 25 8.30 -9.83 2.02
N LYS A 26 7.39 -10.13 2.96
CA LYS A 26 7.30 -11.46 3.61
C LYS A 26 6.90 -12.58 2.65
N GLU A 27 6.03 -12.29 1.70
CA GLU A 27 5.53 -13.27 0.72
C GLU A 27 6.41 -13.36 -0.54
N GLY A 28 7.47 -12.54 -0.65
CA GLY A 28 8.33 -12.50 -1.83
C GLY A 28 7.63 -12.00 -3.08
N ILE A 29 6.64 -11.12 -2.93
CA ILE A 29 5.87 -10.53 -4.03
C ILE A 29 6.65 -9.33 -4.58
N GLU A 30 7.49 -9.61 -5.58
CA GLU A 30 8.31 -8.60 -6.26
C GLU A 30 7.50 -7.73 -7.23
N ASP A 31 8.10 -6.62 -7.66
CA ASP A 31 7.54 -5.72 -8.68
C ASP A 31 6.16 -5.13 -8.31
N THR A 32 5.92 -4.94 -7.00
CA THR A 32 4.69 -4.35 -6.45
C THR A 32 4.96 -3.09 -5.62
N SER A 33 3.99 -2.16 -5.61
CA SER A 33 4.00 -1.00 -4.70
C SER A 33 2.61 -0.74 -4.13
N TYR A 34 2.54 -0.10 -2.95
CA TYR A 34 1.30 0.29 -2.31
C TYR A 34 1.36 1.77 -1.89
N ASP A 35 0.42 2.58 -2.36
CA ASP A 35 0.36 4.02 -2.07
C ASP A 35 -1.01 4.47 -1.55
N LEU A 36 -1.04 5.64 -0.91
CA LEU A 36 -2.26 6.30 -0.44
C LEU A 36 -2.57 7.44 -1.40
N PHE A 37 -3.80 7.50 -1.88
CA PHE A 37 -4.29 8.53 -2.79
C PHE A 37 -5.40 9.31 -2.08
N GLU A 38 -5.00 10.43 -1.46
CA GLU A 38 -5.97 11.33 -0.83
C GLU A 38 -6.73 12.14 -1.91
N LEU A 39 -8.05 12.24 -1.74
CA LEU A 39 -8.97 13.02 -2.59
C LEU A 39 -9.42 14.31 -1.91
#